data_AF-A0A4U7JJZ5-F1
#
_entry.id   AF-A0A4U7JJZ5-F1
#
_cell.length_a   1.000
_cell.length_b   1.000
_cell.length_c   1.000
_cell.angle_alpha   90.00
_cell.angle_beta   90.00
_cell.angle_gamma   90.00
#
_symmetry.space_group_name_H-M   'P 1'
#
loop_
_entity.id
_entity.type
_entity.pdbx_description
1 polymer ?
#
loop_
_entity_poly.entity_id
_entity_poly.type
_entity_poly.pdbx_seq_one_letter_code
_entity_poly.pdbx_strand_id
1 'polypeptide(L)'
;MDLKQEIKSFGPIDIEKFAPNSGKTDKVINSVELYNKAIEYLKSGNEDIAMIELKKVVSINPVFYEAINLLGLCYACTNQLDKAEELFRSIVEKENNAIKAADYLNFISISENASNKKIVKSKNKLANNTLKKQVKEPVQKNSYISNDVLAENIVLEKIGSQLKKPFTAVIFSVFSLICLIAAIILFIGTAKETRDVDAAEQNAAGQQQQVMAENNSVAELDRLKEQLEAANTKLRRYEISTQISQISALYNQKKYIEAADNLMSLNVDEFSEDLKEKYSSIKDKVLLGAANQLVTDGNTLYKNKKYAEAVKKLEKLFVLGDNWDFADKALYILGKSYVEVNDLQKAAVTYEKLIKEYPNSSYIKYAKERLKAIQ
;
A
#
# COMPACT_ATOMS: atom_id res chain seq x y z
N MET A 1 2.66 12.79 9.75
CA MET A 1 1.96 11.59 10.21
C MET A 1 1.66 11.77 11.69
N ASP A 2 0.43 11.50 12.12
CA ASP A 2 0.08 11.45 13.55
C ASP A 2 0.21 10.01 14.02
N LEU A 3 1.25 9.72 14.81
CA LEU A 3 1.53 8.36 15.30
C LEU A 3 0.43 7.82 16.20
N LYS A 4 -0.24 8.67 16.98
CA LYS A 4 -1.32 8.24 17.88
C LYS A 4 -2.56 7.86 17.08
N GLN A 5 -2.84 8.57 16.00
CA GLN A 5 -3.90 8.20 15.07
C GLN A 5 -3.58 6.89 14.35
N GLU A 6 -2.32 6.71 13.95
CA GLU A 6 -1.87 5.48 13.29
C GLU A 6 -2.04 4.25 14.20
N ILE A 7 -1.59 4.33 15.46
CA ILE A 7 -1.78 3.26 16.47
C ILE A 7 -3.26 2.91 16.63
N LYS A 8 -4.15 3.90 16.63
CA LYS A 8 -5.61 3.69 16.76
C LYS A 8 -6.23 2.97 15.55
N SER A 9 -5.54 2.93 14.40
CA SER A 9 -6.02 2.22 13.21
C SER A 9 -5.87 0.69 13.33
N PHE A 10 -5.01 0.21 14.23
CA PHE A 10 -4.81 -1.21 14.45
C PHE A 10 -6.01 -1.81 15.20
N GLY A 11 -6.53 -2.91 14.66
CA GLY A 11 -7.68 -3.64 15.19
C GLY A 11 -7.31 -5.04 15.69
N PRO A 12 -8.17 -5.65 16.52
CA PRO A 12 -8.03 -7.06 16.88
C PRO A 12 -8.25 -7.94 15.64
N ILE A 13 -7.60 -9.10 15.62
CA ILE A 13 -7.71 -10.10 14.57
C ILE A 13 -8.63 -11.21 15.07
N ASP A 14 -9.71 -11.47 14.33
CA ASP A 14 -10.61 -12.58 14.58
C ASP A 14 -9.98 -13.89 14.11
N ILE A 15 -9.69 -14.80 15.05
CA ILE A 15 -9.01 -16.07 14.77
C ILE A 15 -9.95 -17.03 14.02
N GLU A 16 -11.26 -16.97 14.28
CA GLU A 16 -12.28 -17.91 13.77
C GLU A 16 -12.56 -17.67 12.27
N LYS A 17 -12.62 -16.40 11.85
CA LYS A 17 -12.85 -16.02 10.44
C LYS A 17 -11.75 -16.52 9.48
N PHE A 18 -10.54 -16.77 9.98
CA PHE A 18 -9.42 -17.32 9.21
C PHE A 18 -9.20 -18.83 9.42
N ALA A 19 -10.15 -19.56 10.00
CA ALA A 19 -9.91 -20.90 10.56
C ALA A 19 -10.96 -22.01 10.29
N PRO A 20 -11.50 -22.22 9.08
CA PRO A 20 -12.22 -23.47 8.85
C PRO A 20 -11.31 -24.71 8.73
N ASN A 21 -10.08 -24.60 8.20
CA ASN A 21 -9.33 -25.80 7.72
C ASN A 21 -7.77 -25.74 7.73
N SER A 22 -7.12 -24.87 8.51
CA SER A 22 -5.64 -24.86 8.53
C SER A 22 -5.10 -25.52 9.80
N GLY A 23 -4.19 -26.49 9.64
CA GLY A 23 -3.39 -27.08 10.72
C GLY A 23 -2.48 -26.04 11.37
N LYS A 24 -3.06 -25.12 12.13
CA LYS A 24 -2.36 -24.04 12.84
C LYS A 24 -1.64 -24.62 14.06
N THR A 25 -0.40 -24.19 14.24
CA THR A 25 0.36 -24.47 15.47
C THR A 25 -0.15 -23.58 16.61
N ASP A 26 -0.21 -24.09 17.85
CA ASP A 26 -0.57 -23.33 19.07
C ASP A 26 0.16 -21.99 19.18
N LYS A 27 1.38 -21.95 18.66
CA LYS A 27 2.24 -20.77 18.54
C LYS A 27 1.60 -19.58 17.81
N VAL A 28 0.87 -19.83 16.72
CA VAL A 28 0.20 -18.78 15.93
C VAL A 28 -1.01 -18.25 16.67
N ILE A 29 -1.84 -19.14 17.21
CA ILE A 29 -3.05 -18.79 17.98
C ILE A 29 -2.66 -17.92 19.17
N ASN A 30 -1.71 -18.39 19.98
CA ASN A 30 -1.21 -17.66 21.15
C ASN A 30 -0.63 -16.27 20.76
N SER A 31 0.11 -16.18 19.64
CA SER A 31 0.63 -14.89 19.17
C SER A 31 -0.46 -13.89 18.79
N VAL A 32 -1.60 -14.36 18.23
CA VAL A 32 -2.74 -13.50 17.88
C VAL A 32 -3.52 -13.07 19.12
N GLU A 33 -3.71 -13.97 20.09
CA GLU A 33 -4.36 -13.63 21.36
C GLU A 33 -3.60 -12.55 22.13
N LEU A 34 -2.27 -12.69 22.22
CA LEU A 34 -1.40 -11.70 22.85
C LEU A 34 -1.42 -10.36 22.10
N TYR A 35 -1.47 -10.39 20.78
CA TYR A 35 -1.62 -9.19 19.96
C TYR A 35 -2.96 -8.50 20.23
N ASN A 36 -4.06 -9.24 20.29
CA ASN A 36 -5.39 -8.68 20.59
C ASN A 36 -5.45 -8.04 21.98
N LYS A 37 -4.80 -8.65 22.99
CA LYS A 37 -4.64 -8.04 24.32
C LYS A 37 -3.84 -6.73 24.27
N ALA A 38 -2.77 -6.68 23.48
CA ALA A 38 -2.01 -5.45 23.31
C ALA A 38 -2.86 -4.31 22.72
N ILE A 39 -3.71 -4.62 21.73
CA ILE A 39 -4.66 -3.66 21.16
C ILE A 39 -5.62 -3.12 22.22
N GLU A 40 -6.14 -3.98 23.10
CA GLU A 40 -7.02 -3.59 24.20
C GLU A 40 -6.30 -2.67 25.20
N TYR A 41 -5.06 -2.98 25.56
CA TYR A 41 -4.25 -2.12 26.42
C TYR A 41 -3.97 -0.75 25.79
N LEU A 42 -3.70 -0.69 24.48
CA LEU A 42 -3.53 0.58 23.76
C LEU A 42 -4.81 1.42 23.75
N LYS A 43 -5.97 0.78 23.54
CA LYS A 43 -7.27 1.46 23.61
C LYS A 43 -7.56 2.02 25.00
N SER A 44 -7.09 1.33 26.03
CA SER A 44 -7.23 1.71 27.43
C SER A 44 -6.17 2.71 27.91
N GLY A 45 -5.24 3.13 27.04
CA GLY A 45 -4.15 4.06 27.36
C GLY A 45 -2.98 3.43 28.15
N ASN A 46 -2.97 2.11 28.31
CA ASN A 46 -1.94 1.36 29.03
C ASN A 46 -0.79 0.97 28.07
N GLU A 47 -0.10 1.98 27.52
CA GLU A 47 0.91 1.80 26.45
C GLU A 47 2.08 0.89 26.87
N ASP A 48 2.59 1.01 28.09
CA ASP A 48 3.71 0.17 28.58
C ASP A 48 3.37 -1.32 28.61
N ILE A 49 2.16 -1.65 29.06
CA ILE A 49 1.67 -3.04 29.12
C ILE A 49 1.48 -3.57 27.70
N ALA A 50 0.91 -2.76 26.81
CA ALA A 50 0.77 -3.14 25.41
C ALA A 50 2.13 -3.45 24.75
N MET A 51 3.15 -2.63 25.01
CA MET A 51 4.50 -2.87 24.50
C MET A 51 5.12 -4.16 25.06
N ILE A 52 4.82 -4.53 26.32
CA ILE A 52 5.25 -5.81 26.90
C ILE A 52 4.60 -6.98 26.16
N GLU A 53 3.27 -6.92 25.94
CA GLU A 53 2.56 -7.98 25.21
C GLU A 53 3.05 -8.10 23.76
N LEU A 54 3.24 -6.97 23.06
CA LEU A 54 3.79 -6.98 21.70
C LEU A 54 5.20 -7.57 21.62
N LYS A 55 6.08 -7.32 22.61
CA LYS A 55 7.40 -7.97 22.66
C LYS A 55 7.30 -9.48 22.80
N LYS A 56 6.33 -9.98 23.59
CA LYS A 56 6.05 -11.42 23.67
C LYS A 56 5.57 -11.96 22.33
N VAL A 57 4.67 -11.23 21.65
CA VAL A 57 4.20 -11.59 20.30
C VAL A 57 5.36 -11.75 19.33
N VAL A 58 6.28 -10.78 19.28
CA VAL A 58 7.46 -10.83 18.38
C VAL A 58 8.43 -11.96 18.77
N SER A 59 8.58 -12.26 20.06
CA SER A 59 9.44 -13.35 20.54
C SER A 59 8.88 -14.72 20.17
N ILE A 60 7.55 -14.87 20.25
CA ILE A 60 6.85 -16.09 19.87
C ILE A 60 6.79 -16.19 18.35
N ASN A 61 6.34 -15.16 17.65
CA ASN A 61 6.15 -15.14 16.21
C ASN A 61 6.94 -14.00 15.53
N PRO A 62 8.23 -14.23 15.20
CA PRO A 62 9.10 -13.19 14.63
C PRO A 62 8.73 -12.70 13.23
N VAL A 63 7.75 -13.33 12.57
CA VAL A 63 7.26 -12.94 11.23
C VAL A 63 5.88 -12.28 11.31
N PHE A 64 5.40 -11.95 12.51
CA PHE A 64 4.13 -11.25 12.69
C PHE A 64 4.31 -9.74 12.46
N TYR A 65 4.43 -9.35 11.20
CA TYR A 65 4.79 -7.99 10.82
C TYR A 65 3.80 -6.91 11.27
N GLU A 66 2.50 -7.22 11.38
CA GLU A 66 1.51 -6.28 11.93
C GLU A 66 1.81 -5.93 13.40
N ALA A 67 2.18 -6.93 14.22
CA ALA A 67 2.57 -6.73 15.61
C ALA A 67 3.92 -5.99 15.74
N ILE A 68 4.88 -6.28 14.84
CA ILE A 68 6.18 -5.59 14.79
C ILE A 68 6.00 -4.12 14.42
N ASN A 69 5.16 -3.83 13.42
CA ASN A 69 4.80 -2.47 13.03
C ASN A 69 4.19 -1.69 14.19
N LEU A 70 3.21 -2.29 14.87
CA LEU A 70 2.56 -1.67 16.03
C LEU A 70 3.56 -1.41 17.18
N LEU A 71 4.45 -2.35 17.47
CA LEU A 71 5.50 -2.18 18.48
C LEU A 71 6.46 -1.04 18.10
N GLY A 72 6.86 -0.96 16.83
CA GLY A 72 7.68 0.13 16.30
C GLY A 72 7.01 1.50 16.47
N LEU A 73 5.71 1.60 16.18
CA LEU A 73 4.95 2.82 16.39
C LEU A 73 4.86 3.21 17.88
N CYS A 74 4.69 2.23 18.78
CA CYS A 74 4.71 2.48 20.22
C CYS A 74 6.08 3.02 20.68
N TYR A 75 7.18 2.47 20.16
CA TYR A 75 8.52 3.01 20.41
C TYR A 75 8.68 4.43 19.88
N ALA A 76 8.16 4.72 18.68
CA ALA A 76 8.22 6.07 18.11
C ALA A 76 7.41 7.08 18.95
N CYS A 77 6.21 6.70 19.41
CA CYS A 77 5.37 7.52 20.31
C CYS A 77 6.05 7.79 21.66
N THR A 78 6.82 6.84 22.17
CA THR A 78 7.57 6.97 23.43
C THR A 78 8.98 7.56 23.23
N ASN A 79 9.25 8.15 22.06
CA ASN A 79 10.50 8.81 21.69
C ASN A 79 11.75 7.90 21.75
N GLN A 80 11.57 6.59 21.55
CA GLN A 80 12.63 5.60 21.41
C GLN A 80 12.87 5.30 19.92
N LEU A 81 13.31 6.31 19.17
CA LEU A 81 13.39 6.26 17.70
C LEU A 81 14.34 5.17 17.19
N ASP A 82 15.48 4.95 17.84
CA ASP A 82 16.46 3.92 17.45
C ASP A 82 15.83 2.51 17.39
N LYS A 83 15.00 2.18 18.40
CA LYS A 83 14.33 0.88 18.49
C LYS A 83 13.20 0.76 17.47
N ALA A 84 12.49 1.85 17.22
CA ALA A 84 11.44 1.88 16.20
C ALA A 84 12.06 1.64 14.81
N GLU A 85 13.17 2.32 14.51
CA GLU A 85 13.89 2.18 13.26
C GLU A 85 14.40 0.74 13.05
N GLU A 86 15.01 0.13 14.08
CA GLU A 86 15.46 -1.27 14.02
C GLU A 86 14.33 -2.22 13.64
N LEU A 87 13.16 -2.09 14.27
CA LEU A 87 12.01 -2.93 13.99
C LEU A 87 11.50 -2.75 12.56
N PHE A 88 11.34 -1.51 12.11
CA PHE A 88 10.84 -1.27 10.75
C PHE A 88 11.83 -1.71 9.67
N ARG A 89 13.14 -1.49 9.87
CA ARG A 89 14.19 -2.02 8.96
C ARG A 89 14.13 -3.53 8.85
N SER A 90 13.92 -4.21 9.99
CA SER A 90 13.82 -5.67 10.01
C SER A 90 12.66 -6.23 9.18
N ILE A 91 11.60 -5.44 8.95
CA ILE A 91 10.47 -5.79 8.07
C ILE A 91 10.87 -5.56 6.61
N VAL A 92 11.35 -4.36 6.28
CA VAL A 92 11.72 -3.97 4.90
C VAL A 92 12.80 -4.88 4.31
N GLU A 93 13.74 -5.37 5.13
CA GLU A 93 14.77 -6.30 4.68
C GLU A 93 14.24 -7.70 4.35
N LYS A 94 13.12 -8.12 4.95
CA LYS A 94 12.58 -9.48 4.85
C LYS A 94 11.37 -9.60 3.95
N GLU A 95 10.69 -8.49 3.66
CA GLU A 95 9.39 -8.49 3.00
C GLU A 95 9.44 -7.55 1.79
N ASN A 96 9.18 -8.13 0.61
CA ASN A 96 9.28 -7.40 -0.66
C ASN A 96 8.23 -6.28 -0.81
N ASN A 97 7.18 -6.23 0.03
CA ASN A 97 6.08 -5.26 -0.02
C ASN A 97 5.79 -4.59 1.34
N ALA A 98 6.83 -4.14 2.03
CA ALA A 98 6.77 -3.54 3.37
C ALA A 98 6.36 -2.05 3.40
N ILE A 99 5.25 -1.68 2.75
CA ILE A 99 4.83 -0.28 2.55
C ILE A 99 4.69 0.47 3.89
N LYS A 100 3.95 -0.06 4.86
CA LYS A 100 3.77 0.56 6.19
C LYS A 100 5.11 0.83 6.89
N ALA A 101 5.98 -0.19 6.93
CA ALA A 101 7.28 -0.08 7.59
C ALA A 101 8.20 0.94 6.90
N ALA A 102 8.18 1.00 5.56
CA ALA A 102 8.93 1.98 4.80
C ALA A 102 8.43 3.42 5.05
N ASP A 103 7.11 3.62 5.11
CA ASP A 103 6.51 4.92 5.45
C ASP A 103 6.88 5.37 6.86
N TYR A 104 6.86 4.45 7.83
CA TYR A 104 7.25 4.75 9.21
C TYR A 104 8.75 5.09 9.33
N LEU A 105 9.63 4.38 8.61
CA LEU A 105 11.06 4.74 8.53
C LEU A 105 11.28 6.11 7.93
N ASN A 106 10.60 6.41 6.82
CA ASN A 106 10.71 7.71 6.17
C ASN A 106 10.27 8.83 7.13
N PHE A 107 9.14 8.63 7.82
CA PHE A 107 8.67 9.58 8.83
C PHE A 107 9.70 9.81 9.95
N ILE A 108 10.29 8.75 10.52
CA ILE A 108 11.32 8.86 11.56
C ILE A 108 12.54 9.62 11.01
N SER A 109 13.04 9.26 9.84
CA SER A 109 14.22 9.91 9.23
C SER A 109 13.99 11.41 8.96
N ILE A 110 12.79 11.82 8.55
CA ILE A 110 12.43 13.23 8.36
C ILE A 110 12.39 13.96 9.70
N SER A 111 11.85 13.31 10.75
CA SER A 111 11.77 13.88 12.09
C SER A 111 13.15 14.08 12.74
N GLU A 112 14.09 13.17 12.49
CA GLU A 112 15.48 13.28 12.93
C GLU A 112 16.23 14.36 12.15
N ASN A 113 16.05 14.45 10.83
CA ASN A 113 16.68 15.48 10.01
C ASN A 113 16.17 16.89 10.36
N ALA A 114 14.88 17.03 10.70
CA ALA A 114 14.30 18.27 11.20
C ALA A 114 14.86 18.66 12.58
N SER A 115 15.14 17.68 13.44
CA SER A 115 15.73 17.87 14.78
C SER A 115 17.23 18.17 14.69
N ASN A 116 17.96 17.50 13.79
CA ASN A 116 19.38 17.71 13.54
C ASN A 116 19.68 19.07 12.88
N LYS A 117 18.74 19.65 12.13
CA LYS A 117 18.86 21.04 11.64
C LYS A 117 18.89 22.08 12.77
N LYS A 118 18.42 21.75 13.98
CA LYS A 118 18.61 22.58 15.19
C LYS A 118 19.94 22.33 15.91
N ILE A 119 20.62 21.20 15.66
CA ILE A 119 21.83 20.77 16.39
C ILE A 119 23.13 21.11 15.62
N VAL A 120 23.09 21.38 14.31
CA VAL A 120 24.29 21.78 13.50
C VAL A 120 24.95 23.10 13.95
N LYS A 121 24.39 23.83 14.93
CA LYS A 121 25.11 24.94 15.61
C LYS A 121 25.99 24.52 16.79
N SER A 122 26.12 23.23 17.14
CA SER A 122 26.94 22.84 18.28
C SER A 122 27.62 21.49 18.09
N LYS A 123 28.96 21.54 18.07
CA LYS A 123 29.94 20.48 18.31
C LYS A 123 30.30 19.54 17.15
N ASN A 124 31.32 19.99 16.40
CA ASN A 124 32.50 19.19 16.12
C ASN A 124 33.06 18.54 17.41
N LYS A 125 33.15 17.21 17.49
CA LYS A 125 34.39 16.49 17.83
C LYS A 125 34.20 14.97 17.89
N LEU A 126 35.12 14.32 17.17
CA LEU A 126 35.77 13.04 17.45
C LEU A 126 35.00 11.72 17.26
N ALA A 127 35.44 11.03 16.21
CA ALA A 127 35.39 9.60 16.01
C ALA A 127 36.27 8.83 17.03
N ASN A 128 35.93 7.58 17.34
CA ASN A 128 36.66 6.40 16.84
C ASN A 128 36.26 5.09 17.53
N ASN A 129 36.41 4.03 16.72
CA ASN A 129 36.69 2.63 17.00
C ASN A 129 35.52 1.63 17.04
N THR A 130 35.36 0.61 16.16
CA THR A 130 36.14 -0.41 15.39
C THR A 130 35.88 -1.83 15.95
N LEU A 131 35.55 -2.78 15.03
CA LEU A 131 35.63 -4.26 15.07
C LEU A 131 34.51 -5.03 15.79
N LYS A 132 33.64 -5.83 15.12
CA LYS A 132 33.77 -7.12 14.37
C LYS A 132 34.05 -8.38 15.20
N LYS A 133 33.24 -9.42 14.88
CA LYS A 133 33.51 -10.89 14.83
C LYS A 133 32.99 -11.70 16.05
N GLN A 134 31.84 -12.39 15.93
CA GLN A 134 31.58 -13.77 15.47
C GLN A 134 31.92 -14.90 16.49
N VAL A 135 30.86 -15.70 16.77
CA VAL A 135 30.80 -17.19 16.73
C VAL A 135 30.93 -18.01 18.04
N LYS A 136 29.82 -18.76 18.28
CA LYS A 136 29.62 -20.12 18.85
C LYS A 136 29.64 -20.37 20.37
N GLU A 137 28.44 -20.74 20.81
CA GLU A 137 28.05 -21.72 21.85
C GLU A 137 28.83 -23.07 21.77
N PRO A 138 28.87 -23.93 22.83
CA PRO A 138 27.65 -24.53 23.41
C PRO A 138 27.59 -24.79 24.93
N VAL A 139 26.36 -24.62 25.44
CA VAL A 139 25.54 -25.43 26.39
C VAL A 139 26.22 -26.30 27.47
N GLN A 140 25.82 -26.09 28.74
CA GLN A 140 25.53 -27.18 29.68
C GLN A 140 24.45 -26.81 30.73
N LYS A 141 23.52 -27.76 30.93
CA LYS A 141 22.40 -27.82 31.89
C LYS A 141 22.86 -27.73 33.35
N ASN A 142 21.97 -27.26 34.24
CA ASN A 142 21.65 -27.98 35.48
C ASN A 142 20.25 -27.62 36.02
N SER A 143 19.65 -28.62 36.67
CA SER A 143 18.28 -28.73 37.16
C SER A 143 18.10 -28.23 38.61
N TYR A 144 16.96 -28.63 39.23
CA TYR A 144 16.54 -28.64 40.65
C TYR A 144 15.40 -27.64 40.93
N ILE A 145 14.26 -27.95 41.57
CA ILE A 145 13.77 -29.12 42.33
C ILE A 145 12.23 -29.15 42.33
N SER A 146 11.72 -30.35 42.59
CA SER A 146 10.36 -30.86 42.80
C SER A 146 9.49 -30.19 43.88
N ASN A 147 8.17 -30.43 43.83
CA ASN A 147 7.42 -31.13 44.90
C ASN A 147 6.09 -31.71 44.37
N ASP A 148 5.83 -32.96 44.77
CA ASP A 148 4.60 -33.76 44.59
C ASP A 148 3.41 -33.24 45.42
N VAL A 149 2.19 -33.67 45.08
CA VAL A 149 1.23 -34.31 46.01
C VAL A 149 -0.09 -34.78 45.33
N LEU A 150 -0.41 -36.04 45.62
CA LEU A 150 -1.66 -36.81 45.68
C LEU A 150 -2.41 -37.35 44.43
N ALA A 151 -2.83 -38.60 44.61
CA ALA A 151 -3.38 -39.58 43.67
C ALA A 151 -4.90 -39.75 43.78
N GLU A 152 -5.56 -40.31 42.74
CA GLU A 152 -6.40 -41.52 42.86
C GLU A 152 -6.96 -42.06 41.51
N ASN A 153 -6.85 -43.40 41.36
CA ASN A 153 -7.61 -44.43 40.58
C ASN A 153 -7.86 -44.29 39.06
N ILE A 154 -7.42 -45.19 38.14
CA ILE A 154 -7.52 -46.67 37.95
C ILE A 154 -8.96 -47.13 37.55
N VAL A 155 -9.28 -47.94 36.51
CA VAL A 155 -8.62 -48.47 35.29
C VAL A 155 -9.59 -49.38 34.46
N LEU A 156 -9.20 -49.73 33.22
CA LEU A 156 -9.53 -50.91 32.34
C LEU A 156 -10.94 -51.12 31.74
N GLU A 157 -11.21 -51.51 30.47
CA GLU A 157 -10.58 -52.27 29.36
C GLU A 157 -11.35 -53.59 29.05
N LYS A 158 -12.02 -53.62 27.87
CA LYS A 158 -12.20 -54.72 26.86
C LYS A 158 -12.82 -56.09 27.23
N ILE A 159 -13.16 -56.84 26.15
CA ILE A 159 -13.63 -58.25 26.00
C ILE A 159 -15.17 -58.33 25.80
N GLY A 160 -15.76 -59.09 24.88
CA GLY A 160 -15.31 -60.13 23.96
C GLY A 160 -16.55 -60.88 23.44
N SER A 161 -16.35 -61.59 22.33
CA SER A 161 -17.31 -62.19 21.40
C SER A 161 -18.08 -63.46 21.83
N GLN A 162 -19.15 -63.73 21.07
CA GLN A 162 -19.82 -65.02 20.79
C GLN A 162 -20.87 -65.55 21.78
N LEU A 163 -22.06 -65.90 21.25
CA LEU A 163 -22.74 -67.19 21.47
C LEU A 163 -23.87 -67.40 20.43
N LYS A 164 -23.94 -68.63 19.88
CA LYS A 164 -24.80 -69.11 18.78
C LYS A 164 -26.00 -69.94 19.31
N LYS A 165 -27.14 -69.85 18.57
CA LYS A 165 -28.42 -70.63 18.39
C LYS A 165 -28.49 -72.11 18.90
N PRO A 166 -29.66 -72.86 19.00
CA PRO A 166 -30.86 -72.88 18.09
C PRO A 166 -32.29 -73.36 18.61
N PHE A 167 -33.32 -73.14 17.75
CA PHE A 167 -34.59 -73.88 17.46
C PHE A 167 -35.60 -74.25 18.59
N THR A 168 -36.94 -74.11 18.43
CA THR A 168 -37.82 -74.90 17.53
C THR A 168 -39.23 -74.31 17.31
N ALA A 169 -39.85 -74.76 16.20
CA ALA A 169 -41.28 -75.05 15.98
C ALA A 169 -42.13 -74.04 15.16
N VAL A 170 -42.20 -74.36 13.88
CA VAL A 170 -43.08 -73.87 12.80
C VAL A 170 -44.53 -74.32 13.06
N ILE A 171 -45.51 -73.60 12.48
CA ILE A 171 -46.97 -73.89 12.32
C ILE A 171 -47.93 -72.80 12.89
N PHE A 172 -47.46 -71.58 13.15
CA PHE A 172 -48.32 -70.36 13.07
C PHE A 172 -48.04 -69.53 11.79
N SER A 173 -47.26 -70.11 10.87
CA SER A 173 -46.35 -69.38 9.97
C SER A 173 -46.93 -68.91 8.64
N VAL A 174 -48.20 -69.18 8.32
CA VAL A 174 -48.75 -68.76 7.00
C VAL A 174 -49.79 -67.65 7.15
N PHE A 175 -50.63 -67.71 8.18
CA PHE A 175 -51.70 -66.72 8.39
C PHE A 175 -51.18 -65.41 9.01
N SER A 176 -50.24 -65.50 9.95
CA SER A 176 -49.54 -64.33 10.51
C SER A 176 -48.69 -63.61 9.46
N LEU A 177 -48.12 -64.35 8.50
CA LEU A 177 -47.24 -63.80 7.47
C LEU A 177 -48.02 -62.98 6.41
N ILE A 178 -49.24 -63.39 6.06
CA ILE A 178 -50.09 -62.66 5.11
C ILE A 178 -50.61 -61.36 5.73
N CYS A 179 -51.02 -61.38 7.00
CA CYS A 179 -51.39 -60.16 7.74
C CYS A 179 -50.18 -59.23 7.94
N LEU A 180 -48.99 -59.77 8.16
CA LEU A 180 -47.74 -59.01 8.26
C LEU A 180 -47.38 -58.37 6.90
N ILE A 181 -47.53 -59.09 5.79
CA ILE A 181 -47.24 -58.56 4.44
C ILE A 181 -48.24 -57.46 4.06
N ALA A 182 -49.53 -57.61 4.35
CA ALA A 182 -50.54 -56.57 4.11
C ALA A 182 -50.32 -55.32 5.00
N ALA A 183 -49.95 -55.52 6.28
CA ALA A 183 -49.58 -54.44 7.18
C ALA A 183 -48.28 -53.75 6.72
N ILE A 184 -47.30 -54.51 6.23
CA ILE A 184 -46.05 -53.98 5.68
C ILE A 184 -46.30 -53.22 4.37
N ILE A 185 -47.22 -53.63 3.49
CA ILE A 185 -47.56 -52.88 2.27
C ILE A 185 -48.28 -51.56 2.60
N LEU A 186 -49.20 -51.56 3.58
CA LEU A 186 -49.86 -50.34 4.06
C LEU A 186 -48.90 -49.42 4.84
N PHE A 187 -47.93 -49.99 5.56
CA PHE A 187 -46.90 -49.25 6.29
C PHE A 187 -45.76 -48.76 5.40
N ILE A 188 -45.40 -49.48 4.32
CA ILE A 188 -44.42 -49.03 3.31
C ILE A 188 -45.04 -47.97 2.39
N GLY A 189 -46.32 -48.06 2.05
CA GLY A 189 -47.00 -47.01 1.27
C GLY A 189 -46.96 -45.65 1.95
N THR A 190 -47.13 -45.62 3.28
CA THR A 190 -47.10 -44.40 4.10
C THR A 190 -45.68 -44.01 4.56
N ALA A 191 -44.78 -44.98 4.78
CA ALA A 191 -43.39 -44.74 5.15
C ALA A 191 -42.46 -44.39 3.98
N LYS A 192 -42.78 -44.79 2.75
CA LYS A 192 -42.01 -44.44 1.54
C LYS A 192 -42.34 -43.03 1.08
N GLU A 193 -43.61 -42.62 1.13
CA GLU A 193 -44.03 -41.25 0.84
C GLU A 193 -43.46 -40.25 1.84
N THR A 194 -43.42 -40.59 3.14
CA THR A 194 -42.79 -39.73 4.16
C THR A 194 -41.26 -39.74 4.11
N ARG A 195 -40.60 -40.89 3.88
CA ARG A 195 -39.13 -40.94 3.76
C ARG A 195 -38.57 -40.29 2.50
N ASP A 196 -39.24 -40.43 1.35
CA ASP A 196 -38.79 -39.80 0.10
C ASP A 196 -39.03 -38.28 0.13
N VAL A 197 -40.08 -37.80 0.83
CA VAL A 197 -40.33 -36.36 1.05
C VAL A 197 -39.33 -35.77 2.06
N ASP A 198 -39.10 -36.42 3.21
CA ASP A 198 -38.14 -35.93 4.23
C ASP A 198 -36.68 -35.92 3.71
N ALA A 199 -36.29 -36.91 2.89
CA ALA A 199 -34.96 -36.97 2.29
C ALA A 199 -34.80 -36.00 1.10
N ALA A 200 -35.85 -35.77 0.31
CA ALA A 200 -35.84 -34.76 -0.74
C ALA A 200 -35.83 -33.34 -0.15
N GLU A 201 -36.53 -33.11 0.96
CA GLU A 201 -36.61 -31.82 1.65
C GLU A 201 -35.31 -31.50 2.43
N GLN A 202 -34.67 -32.49 3.06
CA GLN A 202 -33.31 -32.32 3.63
C GLN A 202 -32.23 -32.07 2.57
N ASN A 203 -32.29 -32.75 1.42
CA ASN A 203 -31.34 -32.53 0.32
C ASN A 203 -31.58 -31.18 -0.39
N ALA A 204 -32.84 -30.75 -0.53
CA ALA A 204 -33.20 -29.43 -1.06
C ALA A 204 -32.81 -28.31 -0.09
N ALA A 205 -33.02 -28.48 1.22
CA ALA A 205 -32.58 -27.54 2.25
C ALA A 205 -31.05 -27.45 2.31
N GLY A 206 -30.34 -28.58 2.24
CA GLY A 206 -28.87 -28.61 2.17
C GLY A 206 -28.31 -27.90 0.93
N GLN A 207 -28.92 -28.09 -0.24
CA GLN A 207 -28.56 -27.38 -1.48
C GLN A 207 -28.92 -25.90 -1.42
N GLN A 208 -30.08 -25.51 -0.89
CA GLN A 208 -30.44 -24.10 -0.68
C GLN A 208 -29.48 -23.41 0.27
N GLN A 209 -29.06 -24.09 1.34
CA GLN A 209 -28.15 -23.55 2.35
C GLN A 209 -26.72 -23.44 1.82
N GLN A 210 -26.31 -24.36 0.94
CA GLN A 210 -25.03 -24.29 0.22
C GLN A 210 -25.03 -23.19 -0.84
N VAL A 211 -26.11 -23.03 -1.62
CA VAL A 211 -26.29 -21.94 -2.58
C VAL A 211 -26.39 -20.58 -1.87
N MET A 212 -27.02 -20.51 -0.70
CA MET A 212 -27.06 -19.30 0.13
C MET A 212 -25.68 -18.96 0.71
N ALA A 213 -24.90 -19.95 1.15
CA ALA A 213 -23.53 -19.74 1.62
C ALA A 213 -22.59 -19.28 0.49
N GLU A 214 -22.73 -19.86 -0.69
CA GLU A 214 -21.96 -19.50 -1.88
C GLU A 214 -22.34 -18.10 -2.39
N ASN A 215 -23.64 -17.77 -2.46
CA ASN A 215 -24.11 -16.42 -2.78
C ASN A 215 -23.65 -15.36 -1.75
N ASN A 216 -23.63 -15.70 -0.46
CA ASN A 216 -23.08 -14.80 0.57
C ASN A 216 -21.58 -14.58 0.41
N SER A 217 -20.82 -15.62 0.01
CA SER A 217 -19.39 -15.51 -0.25
C SER A 217 -19.06 -14.67 -1.50
N VAL A 218 -19.89 -14.75 -2.54
CA VAL A 218 -19.79 -13.90 -3.73
C VAL A 218 -20.13 -12.45 -3.41
N ALA A 219 -21.19 -12.22 -2.61
CA ALA A 219 -21.55 -10.88 -2.15
C ALA A 219 -20.43 -10.25 -1.27
N GLU A 220 -19.74 -11.04 -0.45
CA GLU A 220 -18.59 -10.56 0.32
C GLU A 220 -17.38 -10.29 -0.58
N LEU A 221 -17.15 -11.10 -1.61
CA LEU A 221 -16.10 -10.86 -2.61
C LEU A 221 -16.33 -9.55 -3.39
N ASP A 222 -17.56 -9.28 -3.81
CA ASP A 222 -17.88 -8.05 -4.54
C ASP A 222 -17.78 -6.81 -3.64
N ARG A 223 -18.20 -6.92 -2.37
CA ARG A 223 -17.95 -5.87 -1.36
C ARG A 223 -16.46 -5.61 -1.14
N LEU A 224 -15.64 -6.66 -1.10
CA LEU A 224 -14.20 -6.54 -0.91
C LEU A 224 -13.54 -5.88 -2.13
N LYS A 225 -13.97 -6.21 -3.35
CA LYS A 225 -13.53 -5.53 -4.58
C LYS A 225 -13.90 -4.05 -4.56
N GLU A 226 -15.13 -3.72 -4.18
CA GLU A 226 -15.58 -2.33 -4.10
C GLU A 226 -14.75 -1.53 -3.07
N GLN A 227 -14.47 -2.11 -1.90
CA GLN A 227 -13.59 -1.50 -0.91
C GLN A 227 -12.15 -1.33 -1.41
N LEU A 228 -11.62 -2.32 -2.15
CA LEU A 228 -10.29 -2.25 -2.76
C LEU A 228 -10.23 -1.11 -3.79
N GLU A 229 -11.22 -0.99 -4.67
CA GLU A 229 -11.30 0.09 -5.65
C GLU A 229 -11.43 1.47 -4.99
N ALA A 230 -12.24 1.57 -3.93
CA ALA A 230 -12.35 2.79 -3.14
C ALA A 230 -11.03 3.17 -2.45
N ALA A 231 -10.32 2.18 -1.89
CA ALA A 231 -9.01 2.37 -1.28
C ALA A 231 -7.95 2.80 -2.32
N ASN A 232 -7.91 2.14 -3.48
CA ASN A 232 -7.02 2.48 -4.58
C ASN A 232 -7.27 3.91 -5.10
N THR A 233 -8.54 4.30 -5.23
CA THR A 233 -8.93 5.67 -5.61
C THR A 233 -8.42 6.70 -4.60
N LYS A 234 -8.55 6.40 -3.31
CA LYS A 234 -8.05 7.27 -2.22
C LYS A 234 -6.51 7.35 -2.23
N LEU A 235 -5.82 6.23 -2.44
CA LEU A 235 -4.37 6.18 -2.54
C LEU A 235 -3.88 7.03 -3.73
N ARG A 236 -4.47 6.85 -4.91
CA ARG A 236 -4.14 7.65 -6.10
C ARG A 236 -4.32 9.15 -5.86
N ARG A 237 -5.40 9.54 -5.18
CA ARG A 237 -5.63 10.94 -4.78
C ARG A 237 -4.51 11.47 -3.89
N TYR A 238 -4.05 10.66 -2.92
CA TYR A 238 -2.96 11.03 -2.01
C TYR A 238 -1.61 11.16 -2.76
N GLU A 239 -1.32 10.24 -3.68
CA GLU A 239 -0.12 10.27 -4.52
C GLU A 239 -0.07 11.56 -5.36
N ILE A 240 -1.17 11.88 -6.07
CA ILE A 240 -1.26 13.10 -6.87
C ILE A 240 -1.10 14.35 -6.00
N SER A 241 -1.75 14.39 -4.84
CA SER A 241 -1.61 15.52 -3.90
C SER A 241 -0.16 15.68 -3.42
N THR A 242 0.56 14.57 -3.24
CA THR A 242 1.97 14.58 -2.84
C THR A 242 2.84 15.09 -3.98
N GLN A 243 2.60 14.66 -5.22
CA GLN A 243 3.30 15.15 -6.41
C GLN A 243 3.12 16.67 -6.59
N ILE A 244 1.90 17.19 -6.46
CA ILE A 244 1.61 18.63 -6.50
C ILE A 244 2.39 19.38 -5.40
N SER A 245 2.50 18.79 -4.21
CA SER A 245 3.27 19.38 -3.10
C SER A 245 4.78 19.38 -3.38
N GLN A 246 5.31 18.31 -3.98
CA GLN A 246 6.72 18.24 -4.40
C GLN A 246 7.05 19.25 -5.49
N ILE A 247 6.17 19.42 -6.48
CA ILE A 247 6.29 20.47 -7.52
C ILE A 247 6.37 21.85 -6.87
N SER A 248 5.49 22.11 -5.91
CA SER A 248 5.50 23.37 -5.15
C SER A 248 6.80 23.57 -4.37
N ALA A 249 7.35 22.50 -3.77
CA ALA A 249 8.63 22.54 -3.08
C ALA A 249 9.81 22.81 -4.04
N LEU A 250 9.83 22.20 -5.23
CA LEU A 250 10.83 22.46 -6.27
C LEU A 250 10.77 23.93 -6.74
N TYR A 251 9.57 24.44 -6.96
CA TYR A 251 9.35 25.85 -7.32
C TYR A 251 9.91 26.78 -6.23
N ASN A 252 9.64 26.51 -4.96
CA ASN A 252 10.16 27.30 -3.84
C ASN A 252 11.69 27.23 -3.70
N GLN A 253 12.29 26.12 -4.14
CA GLN A 253 13.75 25.95 -4.24
C GLN A 253 14.35 26.62 -5.49
N LYS A 254 13.54 27.35 -6.28
CA LYS A 254 13.92 27.98 -7.55
C LYS A 254 14.34 26.99 -8.65
N LYS A 255 13.97 25.73 -8.51
CA LYS A 255 14.17 24.68 -9.52
C LYS A 255 13.01 24.71 -10.51
N TYR A 256 12.85 25.83 -11.21
CA TYR A 256 11.63 26.12 -11.97
C TYR A 256 11.41 25.15 -13.12
N ILE A 257 12.46 24.84 -13.89
CA ILE A 257 12.37 23.92 -15.03
C ILE A 257 11.96 22.51 -14.58
N GLU A 258 12.57 22.01 -13.49
CA GLU A 258 12.25 20.69 -12.93
C GLU A 258 10.82 20.64 -12.39
N ALA A 259 10.37 21.72 -11.73
CA ALA A 259 8.98 21.85 -11.28
C ALA A 259 8.00 21.82 -12.46
N ALA A 260 8.29 22.52 -13.56
CA ALA A 260 7.44 22.53 -14.76
C ALA A 260 7.43 21.17 -15.47
N ASP A 261 8.56 20.47 -15.57
CA ASP A 261 8.62 19.13 -16.16
C ASP A 261 7.74 18.14 -15.37
N ASN A 262 7.87 18.14 -14.04
CA ASN A 262 7.03 17.30 -13.18
C ASN A 262 5.55 17.68 -13.29
N LEU A 263 5.23 18.96 -13.34
CA LEU A 263 3.86 19.45 -13.52
C LEU A 263 3.24 18.96 -14.84
N MET A 264 3.98 19.06 -15.95
CA MET A 264 3.50 18.65 -17.28
C MET A 264 3.37 17.13 -17.44
N SER A 265 4.04 16.35 -16.59
CA SER A 265 3.93 14.88 -16.59
C SER A 265 2.66 14.36 -15.94
N LEU A 266 1.89 15.21 -15.25
CA LEU A 266 0.70 14.80 -14.52
C LEU A 266 -0.50 14.59 -15.45
N ASN A 267 -1.21 13.48 -15.28
CA ASN A 267 -2.46 13.20 -15.97
C ASN A 267 -3.65 13.88 -15.28
N VAL A 268 -3.98 15.10 -15.70
CA VAL A 268 -5.03 15.94 -15.08
C VAL A 268 -6.43 15.34 -15.25
N ASP A 269 -6.66 14.49 -16.26
CA ASP A 269 -7.97 13.89 -16.52
C ASP A 269 -8.40 12.93 -15.40
N GLU A 270 -7.43 12.36 -14.67
CA GLU A 270 -7.68 11.48 -13.53
C GLU A 270 -7.92 12.23 -12.21
N PHE A 271 -7.88 13.56 -12.22
CA PHE A 271 -7.93 14.34 -11.00
C PHE A 271 -9.36 14.49 -10.50
N SER A 272 -9.54 14.38 -9.19
CA SER A 272 -10.74 14.87 -8.53
C SER A 272 -10.81 16.40 -8.60
N GLU A 273 -12.01 16.97 -8.48
CA GLU A 273 -12.22 18.41 -8.61
C GLU A 273 -11.36 19.25 -7.65
N ASP A 274 -11.18 18.78 -6.41
CA ASP A 274 -10.30 19.43 -5.43
C ASP A 274 -8.81 19.42 -5.83
N LEU A 275 -8.37 18.38 -6.54
CA LEU A 275 -7.00 18.30 -7.05
C LEU A 275 -6.81 19.18 -8.29
N LYS A 276 -7.83 19.31 -9.15
CA LYS A 276 -7.80 20.24 -10.28
C LYS A 276 -7.66 21.68 -9.81
N GLU A 277 -8.32 22.05 -8.73
CA GLU A 277 -8.19 23.38 -8.12
C GLU A 277 -6.75 23.62 -7.63
N LYS A 278 -6.20 22.68 -6.84
CA LYS A 278 -4.80 22.77 -6.37
C LYS A 278 -3.80 22.85 -7.52
N TYR A 279 -3.96 22.00 -8.53
CA TYR A 279 -3.12 22.01 -9.73
C TYR A 279 -3.17 23.36 -10.44
N SER A 280 -4.39 23.87 -10.70
CA SER A 280 -4.58 25.16 -11.38
C SER A 280 -3.95 26.31 -10.60
N SER A 281 -4.01 26.28 -9.26
CA SER A 281 -3.45 27.33 -8.40
C SER A 281 -1.92 27.48 -8.51
N ILE A 282 -1.21 26.42 -8.89
CA ILE A 282 0.26 26.43 -9.03
C ILE A 282 0.72 26.45 -10.49
N LYS A 283 -0.11 25.94 -11.42
CA LYS A 283 0.24 25.74 -12.82
C LYS A 283 0.83 26.99 -13.45
N ASP A 284 0.09 28.10 -13.43
CA ASP A 284 0.49 29.32 -14.12
C ASP A 284 1.78 29.90 -13.56
N LYS A 285 1.94 29.87 -12.22
CA LYS A 285 3.16 30.35 -11.55
C LYS A 285 4.37 29.51 -11.91
N VAL A 286 4.22 28.18 -11.88
CA VAL A 286 5.30 27.24 -12.18
C VAL A 286 5.73 27.36 -13.64
N LEU A 287 4.77 27.34 -14.57
CA LEU A 287 5.06 27.46 -16.00
C LEU A 287 5.68 28.82 -16.33
N LEU A 288 5.15 29.92 -15.78
CA LEU A 288 5.72 31.26 -15.97
C LEU A 288 7.14 31.36 -15.40
N GLY A 289 7.40 30.79 -14.21
CA GLY A 289 8.74 30.77 -13.61
C GLY A 289 9.74 30.03 -14.49
N ALA A 290 9.37 28.85 -15.01
CA ALA A 290 10.19 28.07 -15.91
C ALA A 290 10.41 28.77 -17.25
N ALA A 291 9.36 29.36 -17.83
CA ALA A 291 9.41 30.11 -19.08
C ALA A 291 10.38 31.30 -18.97
N ASN A 292 10.30 32.07 -17.88
CA ASN A 292 11.23 33.18 -17.59
C ASN A 292 12.69 32.70 -17.48
N GLN A 293 12.93 31.56 -16.82
CA GLN A 293 14.27 30.99 -16.73
C GLN A 293 14.77 30.55 -18.11
N LEU A 294 13.96 29.83 -18.90
CA LEU A 294 14.33 29.32 -20.21
C LEU A 294 14.65 30.44 -21.20
N VAL A 295 13.85 31.51 -21.24
CA VAL A 295 14.14 32.66 -22.12
C VAL A 295 15.41 33.39 -21.68
N THR A 296 15.66 33.51 -20.38
CA THR A 296 16.88 34.13 -19.85
C THR A 296 18.13 33.32 -20.20
N ASP A 297 18.06 32.00 -19.98
CA ASP A 297 19.14 31.06 -20.31
C ASP A 297 19.39 31.03 -21.82
N GLY A 298 18.33 30.90 -22.63
CA GLY A 298 18.41 30.89 -24.10
C GLY A 298 19.04 32.17 -24.66
N ASN A 299 18.62 33.34 -24.16
CA ASN A 299 19.20 34.62 -24.56
C ASN A 299 20.68 34.74 -24.16
N THR A 300 21.06 34.21 -22.99
CA THR A 300 22.44 34.23 -22.52
C THR A 300 23.33 33.32 -23.38
N LEU A 301 22.84 32.11 -23.69
CA LEU A 301 23.53 31.17 -24.58
C LEU A 301 23.70 31.74 -25.99
N TYR A 302 22.66 32.40 -26.53
CA TYR A 302 22.73 33.09 -27.81
C TYR A 302 23.82 34.17 -27.83
N LYS A 303 23.87 35.04 -26.80
CA LYS A 303 24.91 36.07 -26.67
C LYS A 303 26.31 35.47 -26.60
N ASN A 304 26.44 34.30 -25.97
CA ASN A 304 27.68 33.55 -25.86
C ASN A 304 28.00 32.70 -27.10
N LYS A 305 27.26 32.87 -28.21
CA LYS A 305 27.41 32.13 -29.47
C LYS A 305 27.19 30.62 -29.36
N LYS A 306 26.54 30.16 -28.28
CA LYS A 306 26.17 28.77 -28.05
C LYS A 306 24.79 28.47 -28.64
N TYR A 307 24.69 28.58 -29.97
CA TYR A 307 23.41 28.61 -30.67
C TYR A 307 22.59 27.31 -30.52
N ALA A 308 23.24 26.15 -30.61
CA ALA A 308 22.56 24.86 -30.44
C ALA A 308 21.97 24.67 -29.03
N GLU A 309 22.66 25.16 -27.99
CA GLU A 309 22.15 25.13 -26.62
C GLU A 309 21.00 26.14 -26.44
N ALA A 310 21.11 27.32 -27.06
CA ALA A 310 20.06 28.35 -27.06
C ALA A 310 18.77 27.85 -27.70
N VAL A 311 18.87 27.17 -28.86
CA VAL A 311 17.74 26.52 -29.54
C VAL A 311 17.02 25.57 -28.58
N LYS A 312 17.73 24.65 -27.91
CA LYS A 312 17.11 23.70 -26.97
C LYS A 312 16.31 24.39 -25.86
N LYS A 313 16.85 25.47 -25.30
CA LYS A 313 16.16 26.23 -24.22
C LYS A 313 14.92 26.94 -24.73
N LEU A 314 15.00 27.57 -25.90
CA LEU A 314 13.92 28.34 -26.49
C LEU A 314 12.85 27.44 -27.14
N GLU A 315 13.19 26.29 -27.70
CA GLU A 315 12.21 25.27 -28.10
C GLU A 315 11.42 24.79 -26.88
N LYS A 316 12.11 24.45 -25.78
CA LYS A 316 11.45 24.02 -24.54
C LYS A 316 10.51 25.09 -23.97
N LEU A 317 10.86 26.37 -24.11
CA LEU A 317 9.98 27.48 -23.70
C LEU A 317 8.60 27.37 -24.38
N PHE A 318 8.56 27.09 -25.68
CA PHE A 318 7.30 26.98 -26.44
C PHE A 318 6.57 25.63 -26.23
N VAL A 319 7.25 24.63 -25.68
CA VAL A 319 6.58 23.41 -25.17
C VAL A 319 5.78 23.72 -23.89
N LEU A 320 6.23 24.67 -23.06
CA LEU A 320 5.51 25.06 -21.83
C LEU A 320 4.26 25.91 -22.13
N GLY A 321 4.17 26.48 -23.32
CA GLY A 321 3.07 27.34 -23.75
C GLY A 321 3.53 28.36 -24.79
N ASP A 322 2.57 28.97 -25.47
CA ASP A 322 2.84 29.97 -26.51
C ASP A 322 2.53 31.41 -26.07
N ASN A 323 1.68 31.60 -25.06
CA ASN A 323 1.19 32.91 -24.66
C ASN A 323 2.04 33.56 -23.57
N TRP A 324 3.28 33.95 -23.92
CA TRP A 324 4.19 34.67 -23.03
C TRP A 324 4.37 36.12 -23.47
N ASP A 325 4.45 37.05 -22.53
CA ASP A 325 4.69 38.48 -22.82
C ASP A 325 5.98 38.75 -23.60
N PHE A 326 6.96 37.86 -23.47
CA PHE A 326 8.27 37.93 -24.14
C PHE A 326 8.38 36.97 -25.33
N ALA A 327 7.28 36.33 -25.75
CA ALA A 327 7.30 35.32 -26.80
C ALA A 327 7.78 35.86 -28.14
N ASP A 328 7.44 37.10 -28.48
CA ASP A 328 7.83 37.73 -29.74
C ASP A 328 9.36 37.87 -29.87
N LYS A 329 10.02 38.36 -28.82
CA LYS A 329 11.47 38.45 -28.71
C LYS A 329 12.12 37.07 -28.70
N ALA A 330 11.53 36.13 -27.96
CA ALA A 330 12.03 34.76 -27.86
C ALA A 330 12.00 34.06 -29.23
N LEU A 331 10.92 34.19 -30.00
CA LEU A 331 10.81 33.68 -31.37
C LEU A 331 11.85 34.31 -32.29
N TYR A 332 12.06 35.64 -32.19
CA TYR A 332 13.08 36.30 -33.00
C TYR A 332 14.49 35.75 -32.71
N ILE A 333 14.84 35.57 -31.43
CA ILE A 333 16.14 35.02 -31.03
C ILE A 333 16.26 33.54 -31.39
N LEU A 334 15.18 32.77 -31.26
CA LEU A 334 15.12 31.36 -31.68
C LEU A 334 15.37 31.24 -33.19
N GLY A 335 14.66 32.03 -34.00
CA GLY A 335 14.87 32.07 -35.46
C GLY A 335 16.31 32.41 -35.82
N LYS A 336 16.92 33.41 -35.15
CA LYS A 336 18.34 33.74 -35.36
C LYS A 336 19.25 32.58 -34.96
N SER A 337 18.96 31.92 -33.85
CA SER A 337 19.75 30.77 -33.39
C SER A 337 19.68 29.60 -34.38
N TYR A 338 18.53 29.37 -35.00
CA TYR A 338 18.37 28.37 -36.05
C TYR A 338 19.21 28.65 -37.29
N VAL A 339 19.27 29.92 -37.74
CA VAL A 339 20.14 30.32 -38.86
C VAL A 339 21.60 30.00 -38.54
N GLU A 340 22.07 30.30 -37.33
CA GLU A 340 23.46 30.07 -36.91
C GLU A 340 23.81 28.58 -36.79
N VAL A 341 22.82 27.70 -36.57
CA VAL A 341 23.01 26.24 -36.61
C VAL A 341 22.68 25.62 -37.98
N ASN A 342 22.49 26.46 -39.01
CA ASN A 342 22.16 26.08 -40.39
C ASN A 342 20.84 25.30 -40.55
N ASP A 343 19.89 25.47 -39.64
CA ASP A 343 18.52 24.93 -39.75
C ASP A 343 17.59 26.00 -40.33
N LEU A 344 17.76 26.27 -41.63
CA LEU A 344 17.06 27.36 -42.31
C LEU A 344 15.55 27.13 -42.40
N GLN A 345 15.11 25.86 -42.46
CA GLN A 345 13.69 25.51 -42.49
C GLN A 345 13.01 25.88 -41.18
N LYS A 346 13.57 25.47 -40.03
CA LYS A 346 13.01 25.87 -38.73
C LYS A 346 13.13 27.37 -38.48
N ALA A 347 14.21 28.01 -38.96
CA ALA A 347 14.33 29.46 -38.89
C ALA A 347 13.17 30.16 -39.62
N ALA A 348 12.86 29.74 -40.85
CA ALA A 348 11.78 30.30 -41.64
C ALA A 348 10.43 30.14 -40.94
N VAL A 349 10.09 28.92 -40.50
CA VAL A 349 8.84 28.63 -39.76
C VAL A 349 8.74 29.49 -38.49
N THR A 350 9.85 29.69 -37.77
CA THR A 350 9.86 30.49 -36.54
C THR A 350 9.61 31.97 -36.82
N TYR A 351 10.22 32.53 -37.88
CA TYR A 351 9.96 33.91 -38.27
C TYR A 351 8.55 34.13 -38.79
N GLU A 352 7.99 33.17 -39.54
CA GLU A 352 6.60 33.20 -39.99
C GLU A 352 5.64 33.17 -38.80
N LYS A 353 5.88 32.32 -37.80
CA LYS A 353 5.11 32.29 -36.54
C LYS A 353 5.13 33.65 -35.86
N LEU A 354 6.31 34.27 -35.71
CA LEU A 354 6.45 35.60 -35.12
C LEU A 354 5.63 36.66 -35.87
N ILE A 355 5.70 36.67 -37.20
CA ILE A 355 4.98 37.65 -38.04
C ILE A 355 3.46 37.47 -37.94
N LYS A 356 3.00 36.22 -37.87
CA LYS A 356 1.58 35.87 -37.85
C LYS A 356 0.94 36.09 -36.49
N GLU A 357 1.57 35.64 -35.42
CA GLU A 357 0.98 35.61 -34.08
C GLU A 357 1.23 36.89 -33.28
N TYR A 358 2.26 37.67 -33.61
CA TYR A 358 2.60 38.91 -32.90
C TYR A 358 2.68 40.11 -33.86
N PRO A 359 1.58 40.50 -34.53
CA PRO A 359 1.56 41.52 -35.58
C PRO A 359 1.92 42.94 -35.13
N ASN A 360 1.96 43.19 -33.81
CA ASN A 360 2.38 44.47 -33.22
C ASN A 360 3.82 44.44 -32.68
N SER A 361 4.55 43.35 -32.86
CA SER A 361 5.91 43.20 -32.35
C SER A 361 6.90 44.12 -33.06
N SER A 362 7.80 44.74 -32.28
CA SER A 362 8.94 45.50 -32.80
C SER A 362 9.91 44.67 -33.64
N TYR A 363 9.85 43.33 -33.57
CA TYR A 363 10.75 42.43 -34.27
C TYR A 363 10.29 42.05 -35.68
N ILE A 364 9.06 42.38 -36.09
CA ILE A 364 8.49 41.96 -37.38
C ILE A 364 9.33 42.40 -38.57
N LYS A 365 9.76 43.67 -38.59
CA LYS A 365 10.56 44.19 -39.70
C LYS A 365 11.83 43.37 -39.89
N TYR A 366 12.55 43.12 -38.79
CA TYR A 366 13.77 42.31 -38.80
C TYR A 366 13.50 40.85 -39.16
N ALA A 367 12.40 40.28 -38.67
CA ALA A 367 12.00 38.91 -39.01
C ALA A 367 11.71 38.74 -40.51
N LYS A 368 11.00 39.69 -41.14
CA LYS A 368 10.73 39.69 -42.58
C LYS A 368 12.02 39.80 -43.40
N GLU A 369 12.93 40.69 -43.01
CA GLU A 369 14.24 40.83 -43.66
C GLU A 369 15.06 39.53 -43.57
N ARG A 370 15.07 38.89 -42.41
CA ARG A 370 15.77 37.62 -42.19
C ARG A 370 15.14 36.47 -42.95
N LEU A 371 13.81 36.37 -42.97
CA LEU A 371 13.07 35.36 -43.72
C LEU A 371 13.40 35.43 -45.22
N LYS A 372 13.41 36.64 -45.80
CA LYS A 372 13.78 36.84 -47.20
C LYS A 372 15.24 36.46 -47.50
N ALA A 373 16.13 36.53 -46.52
CA ALA A 373 17.54 36.22 -46.70
C ALA A 373 17.86 34.72 -46.64
N ILE A 374 16.95 33.90 -46.11
CA ILE A 374 17.12 32.44 -45.94
C ILE A 374 16.22 31.61 -46.85
N GLN A 375 15.29 32.26 -47.56
CA GLN A 375 14.51 31.72 -48.67
C GLN A 375 15.27 31.99 -49.97
#